data_AF-A0A1A8WRA1-F1
#
_entry.id   AF-A0A1A8WRA1-F1
#
_cell.length_a   1.000
_cell.length_b   1.000
_cell.length_c   1.000
_cell.angle_alpha   90.00
_cell.angle_beta   90.00
_cell.angle_gamma   90.00
#
_symmetry.space_group_name_H-M   'P 1'
#
loop_
_entity.id
_entity.type
_entity.pdbx_description
1 polymer ?
#
loop_
_entity_poly.entity_id
_entity_poly.type
_entity_poly.pdbx_seq_one_letter_code
_entity_poly.pdbx_strand_id
1 'polypeptide(L)'
;MGGDTFVSLKNKHTFIKNNDLKIIYEELENVCTEGNYYYYCTGSPDENTNNNKVKKLQYKFQGNKNRLLLNKGEFKLFNVNLNKWCTYFKYWIYDQVITNVLDDNDITEVFQLLEHDDKVIGFYKGELYNTCKFNIFKLEEVKKMKLLYDYFENYDSEKNKSSINELICNSEYKKDLSEIIDFYINRSTYCEKQSNVYCKELDECVKAYGVDNLSVLQCNGDNIHLPQAQASQSLDSNNGEYTVSSSPGDTGENLKSNHGHMSGENISIKTTAAYSLSVIGIFGVFLFLYKLTPFGSWLKKYILNITNKPNNIEHKAKHNLLENELEADNISFIERSHYISYNPS
;
A
#
# COMPACT_ATOMS: atom_id res chain seq x y z
N MET A 1 0.83 -7.51 25.18
CA MET A 1 2.20 -7.10 25.50
C MET A 1 2.92 -6.50 24.30
N GLY A 2 2.84 -7.08 23.09
CA GLY A 2 3.57 -6.56 21.93
C GLY A 2 3.30 -5.12 21.41
N GLY A 3 2.28 -4.41 21.91
CA GLY A 3 2.03 -3.01 21.50
C GLY A 3 3.19 -2.06 21.81
N ASP A 4 3.84 -2.24 22.96
CA ASP A 4 4.91 -1.36 23.43
C ASP A 4 6.14 -1.41 22.51
N THR A 5 6.43 -2.57 21.91
CA THR A 5 7.54 -2.77 20.98
C THR A 5 7.32 -1.99 19.68
N PHE A 6 6.12 -2.04 19.08
CA PHE A 6 5.80 -1.28 17.88
C PHE A 6 5.84 0.23 18.12
N VAL A 7 5.34 0.70 19.27
CA VAL A 7 5.44 2.11 19.69
C VAL A 7 6.91 2.53 19.86
N SER A 8 7.74 1.66 20.47
CA SER A 8 9.18 1.93 20.65
C SER A 8 9.94 1.96 19.31
N LEU A 9 9.67 1.02 18.40
CA LEU A 9 10.24 0.98 17.04
C LEU A 9 9.95 2.29 16.29
N LYS A 10 8.67 2.66 16.21
CA LYS A 10 8.21 3.88 15.56
C LYS A 10 8.90 5.12 16.14
N ASN A 11 8.75 5.34 17.45
CA ASN A 11 9.11 6.61 18.07
C ASN A 11 10.62 6.76 18.36
N LYS A 12 11.34 5.67 18.64
CA LYS A 12 12.77 5.72 19.03
C LYS A 12 13.74 5.30 17.93
N HIS A 13 13.26 4.79 16.80
CA HIS A 13 14.11 4.39 15.67
C HIS A 13 13.59 4.97 14.36
N THR A 14 12.43 4.53 13.90
CA THR A 14 11.90 4.87 12.56
C THR A 14 11.71 6.37 12.35
N PHE A 15 11.09 7.09 13.29
CA PHE A 15 10.92 8.55 13.21
C PHE A 15 12.20 9.35 13.46
N ILE A 16 13.22 8.75 14.09
CA ILE A 16 14.53 9.41 14.26
C ILE A 16 15.33 9.33 12.96
N LYS A 17 15.26 8.18 12.26
CA LYS A 17 15.98 7.96 11.01
C LYS A 17 15.25 8.51 9.78
N ASN A 18 13.91 8.51 9.76
CA ASN A 18 13.14 9.04 8.64
C ASN A 18 12.15 10.14 9.07
N ASN A 19 12.55 11.38 8.79
CA ASN A 19 11.76 12.58 9.09
C ASN A 19 10.58 12.81 8.12
N ASP A 20 10.66 12.35 6.86
CA ASP A 20 9.55 12.48 5.89
C ASP A 20 8.35 11.62 6.34
N LEU A 21 8.62 10.37 6.72
CA LEU A 21 7.61 9.45 7.28
C LEU A 21 7.01 10.02 8.56
N LYS A 22 7.85 10.57 9.46
CA LYS A 22 7.38 11.24 10.67
C LYS A 22 6.41 12.38 10.34
N ILE A 23 6.77 13.29 9.42
CA ILE A 23 5.91 14.42 9.05
C ILE A 23 4.58 13.94 8.46
N ILE A 24 4.59 12.97 7.53
CA ILE A 24 3.35 12.43 6.93
C ILE A 24 2.49 11.73 7.98
N TYR A 25 3.10 10.95 8.88
CA TYR A 25 2.38 10.31 9.97
C TYR A 25 1.74 11.35 10.90
N GLU A 26 2.50 12.37 11.33
CA GLU A 26 1.99 13.44 12.18
C GLU A 26 0.91 14.28 11.49
N GLU A 27 1.02 14.52 10.17
CA GLU A 27 -0.04 15.16 9.40
C GLU A 27 -1.32 14.31 9.38
N LEU A 28 -1.23 12.98 9.18
CA LEU A 28 -2.39 12.07 9.20
C LEU A 28 -2.98 11.87 10.61
N GLU A 29 -2.15 11.92 11.66
CA GLU A 29 -2.55 11.71 13.05
C GLU A 29 -3.21 12.95 13.68
N ASN A 30 -2.69 14.15 13.37
CA ASN A 30 -3.16 15.42 13.93
C ASN A 30 -4.42 15.94 13.21
N VAL A 31 -5.52 15.21 13.39
CA VAL A 31 -6.85 15.56 12.88
C VAL A 31 -7.92 15.14 13.89
N CYS A 32 -9.07 15.82 13.89
CA CYS A 32 -10.13 15.65 14.90
C CYS A 32 -9.69 15.97 16.35
N THR A 33 -8.54 16.62 16.54
CA THR A 33 -8.07 17.15 17.82
C THR A 33 -8.75 18.50 18.13
N GLU A 34 -8.66 18.95 19.39
CA GLU A 34 -9.32 20.17 19.86
C GLU A 34 -8.94 21.44 19.06
N GLY A 35 -9.84 22.42 19.07
CA GLY A 35 -9.68 23.68 18.31
C GLY A 35 -9.88 23.51 16.80
N ASN A 36 -8.98 24.09 16.00
CA ASN A 36 -9.09 24.20 14.54
C ASN A 36 -8.94 22.87 13.77
N TYR A 37 -8.93 21.72 14.43
CA TYR A 37 -8.92 20.39 13.80
C TYR A 37 -10.21 19.60 14.00
N TYR A 38 -11.07 20.03 14.92
CA TYR A 38 -12.36 19.38 15.19
C TYR A 38 -13.37 19.59 14.07
N TYR A 39 -13.39 20.76 13.42
CA TYR A 39 -14.39 21.09 12.37
C TYR A 39 -14.23 20.26 11.07
N TYR A 40 -13.09 19.61 10.84
CA TYR A 40 -12.98 18.61 9.76
C TYR A 40 -13.80 17.35 10.05
N CYS A 41 -14.17 17.14 11.31
CA CYS A 41 -14.82 15.95 11.84
C CYS A 41 -16.21 16.27 12.43
N THR A 42 -16.73 17.50 12.27
CA THR A 42 -18.10 17.87 12.62
C THR A 42 -19.10 17.34 11.58
N GLY A 43 -19.45 16.07 11.75
CA GLY A 43 -20.48 15.33 11.04
C GLY A 43 -20.49 13.89 11.55
N SER A 44 -21.63 13.20 11.53
CA SER A 44 -21.62 11.76 11.85
C SER A 44 -20.64 11.04 10.91
N PRO A 45 -19.83 10.09 11.40
CA PRO A 45 -19.34 9.01 10.56
C PRO A 45 -20.53 8.34 9.88
N ASP A 46 -20.24 7.54 8.86
CA ASP A 46 -21.23 6.58 8.39
C ASP A 46 -21.67 5.71 9.58
N GLU A 47 -22.93 5.79 10.00
CA GLU A 47 -23.42 5.29 11.30
C GLU A 47 -23.47 3.75 11.39
N ASN A 48 -22.97 3.08 10.34
CA ASN A 48 -23.09 1.65 10.08
C ASN A 48 -22.28 0.75 11.02
N THR A 49 -21.34 1.31 11.80
CA THR A 49 -20.56 0.57 12.81
C THR A 49 -20.93 0.97 14.23
N ASN A 50 -21.00 0.00 15.15
CA ASN A 50 -21.09 0.26 16.59
C ASN A 50 -19.74 0.13 17.32
N ASN A 51 -18.67 -0.17 16.60
CA ASN A 51 -17.36 -0.43 17.17
C ASN A 51 -16.57 0.86 17.38
N ASN A 52 -16.35 1.23 18.65
CA ASN A 52 -15.65 2.47 19.00
C ASN A 52 -14.20 2.53 18.48
N LYS A 53 -13.51 1.38 18.32
CA LYS A 53 -12.14 1.36 17.79
C LYS A 53 -12.13 1.66 16.28
N VAL A 54 -13.04 1.03 15.54
CA VAL A 54 -13.24 1.22 14.10
C VAL A 54 -13.67 2.66 13.81
N LYS A 55 -14.67 3.15 14.55
CA LYS A 55 -15.10 4.57 14.53
C LYS A 55 -13.92 5.53 14.67
N LYS A 56 -13.02 5.32 15.63
CA LYS A 56 -11.87 6.20 15.88
C LYS A 56 -10.96 6.34 14.65
N LEU A 57 -10.71 5.25 13.91
CA LEU A 57 -9.90 5.29 12.69
C LEU A 57 -10.68 5.89 11.50
N GLN A 58 -11.97 5.54 11.37
CA GLN A 58 -12.87 6.11 10.36
C GLN A 58 -12.99 7.64 10.50
N TYR A 59 -13.17 8.15 11.73
CA TYR A 59 -13.19 9.59 12.04
C TYR A 59 -11.91 10.29 11.55
N LYS A 60 -10.72 9.75 11.86
CA LYS A 60 -9.44 10.34 11.40
C LYS A 60 -9.34 10.35 9.89
N PHE A 61 -9.69 9.26 9.22
CA PHE A 61 -9.64 9.18 7.76
C PHE A 61 -10.60 10.20 7.11
N GLN A 62 -11.84 10.28 7.59
CA GLN A 62 -12.83 11.25 7.10
C GLN A 62 -12.41 12.70 7.40
N GLY A 63 -11.80 12.95 8.56
CA GLY A 63 -11.19 14.23 8.91
C GLY A 63 -10.09 14.63 7.92
N ASN A 64 -9.15 13.72 7.62
CA ASN A 64 -8.09 13.96 6.64
C ASN A 64 -8.65 14.22 5.22
N LYS A 65 -9.69 13.48 4.80
CA LYS A 65 -10.41 13.70 3.54
C LYS A 65 -11.04 15.10 3.48
N ASN A 66 -11.76 15.51 4.54
CA ASN A 66 -12.36 16.84 4.63
C ASN A 66 -11.31 17.96 4.67
N ARG A 67 -10.20 17.75 5.39
CA ARG A 67 -9.06 18.67 5.45
C ARG A 67 -8.44 18.91 4.06
N LEU A 68 -8.30 17.85 3.26
CA LEU A 68 -7.83 17.93 1.87
C LEU A 68 -8.81 18.74 1.01
N LEU A 69 -10.10 18.41 1.05
CA LEU A 69 -11.13 19.10 0.26
C LEU A 69 -11.13 20.61 0.53
N LEU A 70 -10.92 21.04 1.78
CA LEU A 70 -10.94 22.45 2.19
C LEU A 70 -9.64 23.25 1.91
N ASN A 71 -8.56 22.63 1.41
CA ASN A 71 -7.22 23.25 1.33
C ASN A 71 -6.68 23.70 2.70
N LYS A 72 -7.02 22.99 3.78
CA LYS A 72 -6.76 23.43 5.17
C LYS A 72 -5.75 22.53 5.87
N GLY A 73 -4.57 22.43 5.29
CA GLY A 73 -3.42 21.71 5.80
C GLY A 73 -2.22 22.07 4.93
N GLU A 74 -1.02 21.65 5.33
CA GLU A 74 0.13 21.93 4.48
C GLU A 74 0.09 21.07 3.22
N PHE A 75 -0.37 19.80 3.30
CA PHE A 75 -0.47 18.86 2.19
C PHE A 75 0.81 18.76 1.34
N LYS A 76 1.96 19.22 1.89
CA LYS A 76 3.22 19.46 1.17
C LYS A 76 3.76 18.18 0.53
N LEU A 77 3.39 17.03 1.08
CA LEU A 77 3.84 15.72 0.65
C LEU A 77 2.82 14.93 -0.18
N PHE A 78 1.69 15.53 -0.56
CA PHE A 78 0.77 14.95 -1.56
C PHE A 78 1.34 15.00 -2.99
N ASN A 79 2.52 15.60 -3.16
CA ASN A 79 3.35 15.57 -4.37
C ASN A 79 4.57 14.64 -4.24
N VAL A 80 4.62 13.76 -3.22
CA VAL A 80 5.66 12.73 -3.10
C VAL A 80 5.48 11.65 -4.16
N ASN A 81 6.56 10.94 -4.50
CA ASN A 81 6.52 9.71 -5.27
C ASN A 81 5.41 8.76 -4.73
N LEU A 82 4.47 8.37 -5.59
CA LEU A 82 3.28 7.60 -5.20
C LEU A 82 3.60 6.32 -4.43
N ASN A 83 4.70 5.62 -4.77
CA ASN A 83 5.13 4.41 -4.06
C ASN A 83 5.53 4.75 -2.60
N LYS A 84 6.33 5.81 -2.42
CA LYS A 84 6.76 6.29 -1.10
C LYS A 84 5.58 6.82 -0.27
N TRP A 85 4.65 7.55 -0.91
CA TRP A 85 3.38 7.94 -0.29
C TRP A 85 2.60 6.70 0.20
N CYS A 86 2.41 5.70 -0.66
CA CYS A 86 1.63 4.52 -0.30
C CYS A 86 2.29 3.68 0.79
N THR A 87 3.61 3.55 0.80
CA THR A 87 4.35 2.96 1.92
C THR A 87 4.04 3.66 3.24
N TYR A 88 4.03 5.00 3.27
CA TYR A 88 3.85 5.76 4.51
C TYR A 88 2.39 5.81 4.97
N PHE A 89 1.46 5.86 4.01
CA PHE A 89 0.04 5.75 4.27
C PHE A 89 -0.33 4.36 4.81
N LYS A 90 0.22 3.28 4.23
CA LYS A 90 0.12 1.91 4.76
C LYS A 90 0.74 1.79 6.15
N TYR A 91 1.92 2.35 6.37
CA TYR A 91 2.59 2.39 7.68
C TYR A 91 1.68 3.01 8.76
N TRP A 92 1.04 4.15 8.47
CA TRP A 92 0.11 4.79 9.38
C TRP A 92 -1.12 3.92 9.64
N ILE A 93 -1.80 3.38 8.62
CA ILE A 93 -2.97 2.49 8.82
C ILE A 93 -2.60 1.25 9.65
N TYR A 94 -1.51 0.56 9.31
CA TYR A 94 -1.06 -0.64 10.04
C TYR A 94 -0.68 -0.33 11.50
N ASP A 95 -0.09 0.84 11.76
CA ASP A 95 0.16 1.30 13.12
C ASP A 95 -1.13 1.62 13.88
N GLN A 96 -2.14 2.22 13.24
CA GLN A 96 -3.45 2.42 13.87
C GLN A 96 -4.16 1.10 14.18
N VAL A 97 -4.08 0.10 13.30
CA VAL A 97 -4.61 -1.26 13.52
C VAL A 97 -3.99 -1.88 14.77
N ILE A 98 -2.65 -1.84 14.87
CA ILE A 98 -1.91 -2.43 16.00
C ILE A 98 -2.15 -1.64 17.30
N THR A 99 -2.04 -0.31 17.26
CA THR A 99 -2.10 0.56 18.44
C THR A 99 -3.51 0.63 19.04
N ASN A 100 -4.57 0.60 18.21
CA ASN A 100 -5.95 0.55 18.71
C ASN A 100 -6.42 -0.89 19.02
N VAL A 101 -5.54 -1.89 18.88
CA VAL A 101 -5.80 -3.31 19.17
C VAL A 101 -7.03 -3.84 18.43
N LEU A 102 -7.03 -3.64 17.11
CA LEU A 102 -8.04 -4.19 16.20
C LEU A 102 -7.79 -5.68 15.97
N ASP A 103 -8.85 -6.49 15.96
CA ASP A 103 -8.80 -7.89 15.49
C ASP A 103 -9.14 -8.04 14.00
N ASP A 104 -9.13 -9.26 13.46
CA ASP A 104 -9.39 -9.50 12.02
C ASP A 104 -10.78 -9.06 11.56
N ASN A 105 -11.80 -9.04 12.44
CA ASN A 105 -13.12 -8.53 12.12
C ASN A 105 -13.12 -7.01 12.14
N ASP A 106 -12.55 -6.40 13.19
CA ASP A 106 -12.35 -4.95 13.29
C ASP A 106 -11.60 -4.39 12.06
N ILE A 107 -10.55 -5.10 11.61
CA ILE A 107 -9.79 -4.77 10.41
C ILE A 107 -10.67 -4.88 9.16
N THR A 108 -11.36 -6.00 8.98
CA THR A 108 -12.29 -6.19 7.84
C THR A 108 -13.32 -5.06 7.76
N GLU A 109 -13.90 -4.66 8.90
CA GLU A 109 -14.87 -3.56 9.01
C GLU A 109 -14.24 -2.20 8.68
N VAL A 110 -13.03 -1.89 9.20
CA VAL A 110 -12.27 -0.69 8.81
C VAL A 110 -12.08 -0.64 7.29
N PHE A 111 -11.54 -1.70 6.70
CA PHE A 111 -11.19 -1.69 5.28
C PHE A 111 -12.44 -1.56 4.40
N GLN A 112 -13.56 -2.19 4.75
CA GLN A 112 -14.85 -2.00 4.07
C GLN A 112 -15.37 -0.55 4.14
N LEU A 113 -15.12 0.17 5.24
CA LEU A 113 -15.55 1.57 5.42
C LEU A 113 -14.59 2.60 4.78
N LEU A 114 -13.34 2.22 4.52
CA LEU A 114 -12.32 3.09 3.95
C LEU A 114 -12.08 2.87 2.44
N GLU A 115 -12.39 1.68 1.93
CA GLU A 115 -12.24 1.30 0.52
C GLU A 115 -13.25 2.03 -0.38
N HIS A 116 -12.80 2.40 -1.59
CA HIS A 116 -13.68 2.96 -2.62
C HIS A 116 -13.99 1.96 -3.74
N ASP A 117 -13.00 1.20 -4.20
CA ASP A 117 -13.12 0.16 -5.24
C ASP A 117 -11.85 -0.72 -5.24
N ASP A 118 -11.95 -2.00 -5.61
CA ASP A 118 -10.86 -2.99 -5.77
C ASP A 118 -9.64 -2.82 -4.81
N LYS A 119 -9.95 -2.70 -3.51
CA LYS A 119 -9.00 -2.56 -2.39
C LYS A 119 -8.19 -1.27 -2.40
N VAL A 120 -8.68 -0.24 -3.06
CA VAL A 120 -8.07 1.08 -3.18
C VAL A 120 -8.57 2.00 -2.08
N ILE A 121 -7.65 2.49 -1.25
CA ILE A 121 -7.89 3.46 -0.19
C ILE A 121 -6.96 4.65 -0.38
N GLY A 122 -7.48 5.87 -0.14
CA GLY A 122 -6.66 7.08 -0.09
C GLY A 122 -7.51 8.32 -0.30
N PHE A 123 -6.88 9.39 -0.79
CA PHE A 123 -7.53 10.69 -0.88
C PHE A 123 -7.51 11.24 -2.31
N TYR A 124 -8.63 11.85 -2.70
CA TYR A 124 -8.85 12.41 -4.04
C TYR A 124 -9.27 13.87 -3.96
N LYS A 125 -8.74 14.70 -4.87
CA LYS A 125 -9.16 16.09 -5.06
C LYS A 125 -8.88 16.58 -6.47
N GLY A 126 -9.93 16.71 -7.28
CA GLY A 126 -9.78 17.13 -8.68
C GLY A 126 -8.93 16.12 -9.45
N GLU A 127 -7.74 16.54 -9.88
CA GLU A 127 -6.77 15.68 -10.58
C GLU A 127 -5.73 15.04 -9.63
N LEU A 128 -5.73 15.38 -8.34
CA LEU A 128 -4.84 14.78 -7.35
C LEU A 128 -5.44 13.46 -6.84
N TYR A 129 -4.78 12.34 -7.14
CA TYR A 129 -5.15 10.99 -6.70
C TYR A 129 -4.00 10.37 -5.92
N ASN A 130 -4.08 10.42 -4.59
CA ASN A 130 -3.12 9.79 -3.68
C ASN A 130 -3.77 8.55 -3.07
N THR A 131 -3.95 7.54 -3.92
CA THR A 131 -4.68 6.31 -3.64
C THR A 131 -3.76 5.10 -3.74
N CYS A 132 -3.95 4.14 -2.84
CA CYS A 132 -3.06 3.02 -2.62
C CYS A 132 -3.85 1.72 -2.57
N LYS A 133 -3.34 0.66 -3.21
CA LYS A 133 -3.98 -0.65 -3.17
C LYS A 133 -3.51 -1.43 -1.96
N PHE A 134 -4.42 -1.99 -1.19
CA PHE A 134 -4.13 -2.83 -0.04
C PHE A 134 -4.41 -4.30 -0.36
N ASN A 135 -3.56 -5.20 0.10
CA ASN A 135 -3.74 -6.64 -0.10
C ASN A 135 -3.76 -7.44 1.21
N ILE A 136 -3.59 -6.76 2.35
CA ILE A 136 -3.36 -7.32 3.67
C ILE A 136 -4.47 -6.89 4.61
N PHE A 137 -5.15 -7.87 5.22
CA PHE A 137 -6.39 -7.64 5.98
C PHE A 137 -6.48 -8.45 7.29
N LYS A 138 -5.44 -9.22 7.65
CA LYS A 138 -5.37 -9.89 8.96
C LYS A 138 -4.31 -9.27 9.85
N LEU A 139 -4.52 -9.31 11.16
CA LEU A 139 -3.65 -8.69 12.16
C LEU A 139 -2.22 -9.26 12.15
N GLU A 140 -2.04 -10.57 11.91
CA GLU A 140 -0.71 -11.17 11.80
C GLU A 140 0.05 -10.64 10.58
N GLU A 141 -0.63 -10.59 9.43
CA GLU A 141 -0.10 -10.10 8.16
C GLU A 141 0.24 -8.60 8.24
N VAL A 142 -0.62 -7.81 8.91
CA VAL A 142 -0.40 -6.38 9.21
C VAL A 142 0.86 -6.19 10.06
N LYS A 143 1.06 -7.00 11.12
CA LYS A 143 2.26 -6.94 11.97
C LYS A 143 3.53 -7.26 11.17
N LYS A 144 3.52 -8.33 10.37
CA LYS A 144 4.64 -8.73 9.51
C LYS A 144 5.00 -7.62 8.51
N MET A 145 4.02 -7.02 7.83
CA MET A 145 4.26 -5.88 6.94
C MET A 145 4.75 -4.62 7.66
N LYS A 146 4.21 -4.31 8.85
CA LYS A 146 4.66 -3.17 9.66
C LYS A 146 6.13 -3.33 10.10
N LEU A 147 6.52 -4.53 10.52
CA LEU A 147 7.92 -4.87 10.85
C LEU A 147 8.83 -4.74 9.63
N LEU A 148 8.39 -5.18 8.45
CA LEU A 148 9.15 -5.03 7.20
C LEU A 148 9.35 -3.55 6.84
N TYR A 149 8.34 -2.69 7.02
CA TYR A 149 8.52 -1.25 6.82
C TYR A 149 9.48 -0.65 7.86
N ASP A 150 9.32 -0.95 9.15
CA ASP A 150 10.29 -0.49 10.18
C ASP A 150 11.71 -0.97 9.85
N TYR A 151 11.88 -2.17 9.28
CA TYR A 151 13.16 -2.68 8.80
C TYR A 151 13.72 -1.81 7.66
N PHE A 152 12.95 -1.55 6.61
CA PHE A 152 13.38 -0.75 5.45
C PHE A 152 13.67 0.72 5.80
N GLU A 153 12.82 1.37 6.61
CA GLU A 153 13.05 2.74 7.08
C GLU A 153 14.34 2.86 7.90
N ASN A 154 14.74 1.78 8.56
CA ASN A 154 15.99 1.70 9.33
C ASN A 154 17.14 1.00 8.57
N TYR A 155 16.95 0.64 7.30
CA TYR A 155 17.91 -0.10 6.48
C TYR A 155 19.15 0.74 6.11
N ASP A 156 20.27 0.07 5.95
CA ASP A 156 21.55 0.61 5.51
C ASP A 156 22.03 -0.26 4.36
N SER A 157 22.06 0.31 3.15
CA SER A 157 22.36 -0.41 1.92
C SER A 157 23.84 -0.80 1.79
N GLU A 158 24.75 -0.04 2.40
CA GLU A 158 26.18 -0.37 2.44
C GLU A 158 26.44 -1.56 3.35
N LYS A 159 25.72 -1.63 4.49
CA LYS A 159 25.81 -2.73 5.45
C LYS A 159 24.89 -3.91 5.13
N ASN A 160 23.96 -3.77 4.19
CA ASN A 160 22.88 -4.73 3.89
C ASN A 160 22.17 -5.23 5.15
N LYS A 161 21.87 -4.30 6.08
CA LYS A 161 21.33 -4.59 7.41
C LYS A 161 20.52 -3.41 7.93
N SER A 162 19.48 -3.67 8.72
CA SER A 162 18.75 -2.60 9.41
C SER A 162 19.32 -2.31 10.79
N SER A 163 19.30 -1.03 11.21
CA SER A 163 19.77 -0.63 12.55
C SER A 163 18.87 -1.14 13.69
N ILE A 164 17.67 -1.64 13.38
CA ILE A 164 16.77 -2.28 14.36
C ILE A 164 16.99 -3.79 14.52
N ASN A 165 17.86 -4.43 13.71
CA ASN A 165 18.06 -5.89 13.73
C ASN A 165 18.25 -6.44 15.15
N GLU A 166 19.22 -5.90 15.90
CA GLU A 166 19.57 -6.43 17.23
C GLU A 166 18.43 -6.26 18.25
N LEU A 167 17.61 -5.21 18.09
CA LEU A 167 16.43 -5.02 18.92
C LEU A 167 15.34 -6.05 18.60
N ILE A 168 15.07 -6.30 17.31
CA ILE A 168 14.07 -7.30 16.90
C ILE A 168 14.53 -8.72 17.25
N CYS A 169 15.82 -9.02 17.07
CA CYS A 169 16.44 -10.31 17.41
C CYS A 169 16.25 -10.72 18.87
N ASN A 170 16.13 -9.75 19.77
CA ASN A 170 15.91 -9.95 21.21
C ASN A 170 14.43 -9.79 21.62
N SER A 171 13.49 -9.82 20.66
CA SER A 171 12.05 -9.62 20.87
C SER A 171 11.23 -10.83 20.39
N GLU A 172 9.95 -10.87 20.78
CA GLU A 172 8.98 -11.87 20.26
C GLU A 172 8.83 -11.82 18.73
N TYR A 173 9.18 -10.69 18.10
CA TYR A 173 9.05 -10.46 16.66
C TYR A 173 10.20 -10.98 15.80
N LYS A 174 11.24 -11.62 16.39
CA LYS A 174 12.33 -12.23 15.60
C LYS A 174 11.79 -13.14 14.50
N LYS A 175 10.87 -14.05 14.85
CA LYS A 175 10.31 -15.01 13.89
C LYS A 175 9.51 -14.30 12.78
N ASP A 176 8.64 -13.36 13.14
CA ASP A 176 7.79 -12.64 12.18
C ASP A 176 8.62 -11.84 11.17
N LEU A 177 9.65 -11.14 11.63
CA LEU A 177 10.56 -10.40 10.74
C LEU A 177 11.42 -11.34 9.88
N SER A 178 11.95 -12.43 10.44
CA SER A 178 12.68 -13.44 9.66
C SER A 178 11.82 -14.03 8.54
N GLU A 179 10.55 -14.36 8.83
CA GLU A 179 9.63 -14.98 7.86
C GLU A 179 9.29 -14.02 6.71
N ILE A 180 8.96 -12.76 7.00
CA ILE A 180 8.63 -11.78 5.94
C ILE A 180 9.86 -11.36 5.13
N ILE A 181 11.06 -11.35 5.72
CA ILE A 181 12.33 -11.17 4.98
C ILE A 181 12.60 -12.37 4.07
N ASP A 182 12.37 -13.61 4.52
CA ASP A 182 12.52 -14.79 3.67
C ASP A 182 11.55 -14.77 2.48
N PHE A 183 10.28 -14.44 2.71
CA PHE A 183 9.30 -14.23 1.62
C PHE A 183 9.71 -13.12 0.65
N TYR A 184 10.37 -12.07 1.13
CA TYR A 184 10.88 -10.99 0.29
C TYR A 184 12.08 -11.44 -0.57
N ILE A 185 13.01 -12.21 0.00
CA ILE A 185 14.19 -12.75 -0.71
C ILE A 185 13.75 -13.77 -1.77
N ASN A 186 12.91 -14.71 -1.38
CA ASN A 186 12.43 -15.80 -2.24
C ASN A 186 11.15 -15.42 -3.03
N ARG A 187 10.91 -14.11 -3.21
CA ARG A 187 9.65 -13.58 -3.76
C ARG A 187 9.32 -14.11 -5.14
N SER A 188 10.32 -14.28 -6.02
CA SER A 188 10.13 -14.90 -7.34
C SER A 188 9.42 -16.26 -7.22
N THR A 189 9.98 -17.18 -6.43
CA THR A 189 9.44 -18.52 -6.19
C THR A 189 8.08 -18.49 -5.50
N TYR A 190 7.89 -17.65 -4.46
CA TYR A 190 6.60 -17.57 -3.75
C TYR A 190 5.48 -16.90 -4.55
N CYS A 191 5.82 -16.05 -5.53
CA CYS A 191 4.87 -15.22 -6.27
C CYS A 191 4.66 -15.64 -7.74
N GLU A 192 5.43 -16.61 -8.26
CA GLU A 192 5.21 -17.25 -9.57
C GLU A 192 3.75 -17.68 -9.81
N LYS A 193 3.04 -18.09 -8.75
CA LYS A 193 1.61 -18.49 -8.80
C LYS A 193 0.67 -17.49 -8.09
N GLN A 194 1.18 -16.33 -7.67
CA GLN A 194 0.49 -15.32 -6.84
C GLN A 194 -0.27 -15.87 -5.62
N SER A 195 0.15 -17.03 -5.10
CA SER A 195 -0.56 -17.74 -4.01
C SER A 195 -0.29 -17.15 -2.63
N ASN A 196 0.80 -16.41 -2.44
CA ASN A 196 1.13 -15.76 -1.18
C ASN A 196 0.53 -14.34 -1.11
N VAL A 197 -0.19 -14.05 -0.03
CA VAL A 197 -0.89 -12.77 0.19
C VAL A 197 0.03 -11.55 0.15
N TYR A 198 1.30 -11.70 0.56
CA TYR A 198 2.26 -10.60 0.62
C TYR A 198 2.76 -10.13 -0.75
N CYS A 199 2.66 -10.95 -1.81
CA CYS A 199 3.35 -10.73 -3.09
C CYS A 199 3.25 -9.29 -3.64
N LYS A 200 2.03 -8.74 -3.71
CA LYS A 200 1.79 -7.39 -4.23
C LYS A 200 2.38 -6.29 -3.35
N GLU A 201 2.35 -6.47 -2.04
CA GLU A 201 2.95 -5.53 -1.08
C GLU A 201 4.48 -5.55 -1.16
N LEU A 202 5.09 -6.73 -1.33
CA LEU A 202 6.54 -6.88 -1.45
C LEU A 202 7.06 -6.30 -2.78
N ASP A 203 6.32 -6.45 -3.88
CA ASP A 203 6.61 -5.77 -5.15
C ASP A 203 6.48 -4.24 -5.05
N GLU A 204 5.56 -3.73 -4.24
CA GLU A 204 5.50 -2.30 -3.92
C GLU A 204 6.67 -1.84 -3.05
N CYS A 205 7.14 -2.65 -2.10
CA CYS A 205 8.34 -2.35 -1.31
C CYS A 205 9.58 -2.16 -2.19
N VAL A 206 9.81 -3.06 -3.17
CA VAL A 206 10.92 -2.91 -4.14
C VAL A 206 10.84 -1.57 -4.86
N LYS A 207 9.67 -1.20 -5.37
CA LYS A 207 9.44 0.06 -6.10
C LYS A 207 9.54 1.32 -5.22
N ALA A 208 9.30 1.19 -3.91
CA ALA A 208 9.37 2.29 -2.96
C ALA A 208 10.80 2.53 -2.43
N TYR A 209 11.53 1.47 -2.12
CA TYR A 209 12.85 1.53 -1.49
C TYR A 209 14.03 1.39 -2.46
N GLY A 210 13.82 0.91 -3.69
CA GLY A 210 14.90 0.68 -4.66
C GLY A 210 15.88 -0.44 -4.24
N VAL A 211 15.43 -1.33 -3.36
CA VAL A 211 16.14 -2.54 -2.96
C VAL A 211 15.48 -3.69 -3.72
N ASP A 212 16.27 -4.51 -4.43
CA ASP A 212 15.75 -5.69 -5.14
C ASP A 212 15.85 -6.97 -4.29
N ASN A 213 16.92 -7.09 -3.50
CA ASN A 213 17.25 -8.24 -2.67
C ASN A 213 17.72 -7.80 -1.28
N LEU A 214 17.42 -8.61 -0.27
CA LEU A 214 17.92 -8.47 1.11
C LEU A 214 18.84 -9.63 1.46
N SER A 215 19.69 -9.45 2.47
CA SER A 215 20.26 -10.59 3.20
C SER A 215 19.28 -11.15 4.24
N VAL A 216 19.40 -12.46 4.50
CA VAL A 216 18.68 -13.14 5.60
C VAL A 216 18.93 -12.42 6.92
N LEU A 217 17.90 -12.29 7.76
CA LEU A 217 18.01 -11.65 9.06
C LEU A 217 19.03 -12.39 9.95
N GLN A 218 20.18 -11.76 10.21
CA GLN A 218 21.20 -12.28 11.11
C GLN A 218 21.04 -11.72 12.51
N CYS A 219 20.88 -12.61 13.49
CA CYS A 219 20.94 -12.32 14.92
C CYS A 219 22.20 -12.91 15.57
N ASN A 220 22.69 -12.25 16.62
CA ASN A 220 23.84 -12.75 17.38
C ASN A 220 23.48 -14.11 18.02
N GLY A 221 24.26 -15.15 17.72
CA GLY A 221 24.00 -16.53 18.15
C GLY A 221 23.32 -17.42 17.10
N ASP A 222 22.93 -16.88 15.94
CA ASP A 222 22.50 -17.72 14.81
C ASP A 222 23.73 -18.40 14.20
N ASN A 223 23.85 -19.72 14.39
CA ASN A 223 24.90 -20.51 13.76
C ASN A 223 24.67 -20.56 12.23
N ILE A 224 25.52 -19.85 11.47
CA ILE A 224 25.43 -19.78 10.02
C ILE A 224 25.82 -21.12 9.40
N HIS A 225 24.84 -22.01 9.20
CA HIS A 225 24.96 -23.14 8.28
C HIS A 225 24.73 -22.65 6.84
N LEU A 226 25.73 -21.98 6.28
CA LEU A 226 25.76 -21.72 4.83
C LEU A 226 26.05 -23.05 4.11
N PRO A 227 25.28 -23.47 3.10
CA PRO A 227 25.67 -24.57 2.24
C PRO A 227 26.95 -24.19 1.50
N GLN A 228 28.07 -24.86 1.81
CA GLN A 228 29.30 -24.65 1.05
C GLN A 228 29.07 -25.06 -0.40
N ALA A 229 29.27 -24.13 -1.32
CA ALA A 229 29.39 -24.43 -2.73
C ALA A 229 30.57 -25.41 -2.91
N GLN A 230 30.29 -26.62 -3.37
CA GLN A 230 31.33 -27.57 -3.76
C GLN A 230 32.02 -27.04 -5.01
N ALA A 231 33.19 -26.42 -4.83
CA ALA A 231 34.11 -26.16 -5.91
C ALA A 231 34.65 -27.52 -6.42
N SER A 232 34.09 -28.01 -7.52
CA SER A 232 34.60 -29.17 -8.22
C SER A 232 36.00 -28.89 -8.75
N GLN A 233 37.02 -29.29 -7.98
CA GLN A 233 38.40 -29.25 -8.45
C GLN A 233 38.58 -30.29 -9.56
N SER A 234 38.90 -29.81 -10.75
CA SER A 234 39.36 -30.63 -11.86
C SER A 234 40.70 -31.27 -11.49
N LEU A 235 40.76 -32.61 -11.51
CA LEU A 235 42.00 -33.36 -11.48
C LEU A 235 42.34 -33.81 -12.91
N ASP A 236 43.28 -33.12 -13.54
CA ASP A 236 43.99 -33.63 -14.70
C ASP A 236 44.87 -34.81 -14.29
N SER A 237 44.90 -35.86 -15.12
CA SER A 237 46.00 -36.83 -15.16
C SER A 237 46.04 -37.52 -16.52
N ASN A 238 47.06 -37.19 -17.30
CA ASN A 238 47.34 -37.78 -18.60
C ASN A 238 47.90 -39.21 -18.47
N ASN A 239 47.54 -40.09 -19.40
CA ASN A 239 48.45 -40.81 -20.32
C ASN A 239 47.79 -42.07 -20.88
N GLY A 240 48.00 -42.37 -22.17
CA GLY A 240 47.57 -43.63 -22.77
C GLY A 240 47.29 -43.58 -24.28
N GLU A 241 48.32 -43.33 -25.09
CA GLU A 241 48.27 -43.47 -26.55
C GLU A 241 48.26 -44.96 -26.95
N TYR A 242 47.29 -45.41 -27.76
CA TYR A 242 47.45 -46.54 -28.70
C TYR A 242 46.46 -46.43 -29.88
N THR A 243 46.88 -46.94 -31.03
CA THR A 243 46.33 -46.66 -32.37
C THR A 243 45.63 -47.86 -33.02
N VAL A 244 44.96 -47.58 -34.16
CA VAL A 244 44.60 -48.52 -35.28
C VAL A 244 43.17 -49.10 -35.32
N SER A 245 42.36 -48.48 -36.21
CA SER A 245 41.52 -49.06 -37.27
C SER A 245 40.55 -50.23 -37.01
N SER A 246 39.26 -50.05 -37.38
CA SER A 246 38.62 -50.64 -38.59
C SER A 246 37.08 -50.63 -38.53
N SER A 247 36.43 -50.30 -39.64
CA SER A 247 34.97 -50.52 -39.93
C SER A 247 34.83 -51.80 -40.80
N PRO A 248 33.65 -52.29 -41.30
CA PRO A 248 32.25 -51.83 -41.18
C PRO A 248 31.18 -52.96 -41.00
N GLY A 249 29.89 -52.61 -41.11
CA GLY A 249 28.73 -53.53 -41.32
C GLY A 249 27.66 -53.42 -40.21
N ASP A 250 26.48 -52.81 -40.36
CA ASP A 250 25.41 -52.77 -41.40
C ASP A 250 24.27 -53.78 -41.14
N THR A 251 23.09 -53.49 -41.71
CA THR A 251 21.74 -54.07 -41.54
C THR A 251 20.95 -53.62 -40.29
N GLY A 252 19.74 -53.06 -40.41
CA GLY A 252 19.08 -52.57 -41.64
C GLY A 252 17.61 -52.19 -41.46
N GLU A 253 17.08 -51.50 -42.49
CA GLU A 253 15.66 -51.48 -42.91
C GLU A 253 14.61 -50.83 -41.97
N ASN A 254 13.52 -50.20 -42.44
CA ASN A 254 13.14 -49.71 -43.77
C ASN A 254 12.02 -48.66 -43.59
N LEU A 255 11.99 -47.60 -44.40
CA LEU A 255 10.90 -47.30 -45.35
C LEU A 255 11.15 -45.99 -46.13
N LYS A 256 11.18 -46.10 -47.46
CA LYS A 256 11.17 -44.99 -48.45
C LYS A 256 9.78 -44.31 -48.40
N SER A 257 9.56 -43.03 -48.72
CA SER A 257 9.66 -42.38 -50.06
C SER A 257 9.01 -40.97 -49.95
N ASN A 258 9.26 -39.94 -50.77
CA ASN A 258 10.24 -39.76 -51.85
C ASN A 258 10.49 -38.26 -52.17
N HIS A 259 11.58 -37.97 -52.87
CA HIS A 259 11.84 -36.90 -53.86
C HIS A 259 11.27 -35.45 -53.71
N GLY A 260 12.17 -34.45 -53.70
CA GLY A 260 11.82 -33.02 -53.88
C GLY A 260 12.97 -32.04 -53.58
N HIS A 261 13.89 -31.84 -54.53
CA HIS A 261 15.02 -30.91 -54.39
C HIS A 261 14.68 -29.50 -54.92
N MET A 262 14.84 -28.44 -54.11
CA MET A 262 15.51 -27.19 -54.55
C MET A 262 15.85 -26.25 -53.38
N SER A 263 17.01 -25.57 -53.48
CA SER A 263 17.44 -24.48 -52.61
C SER A 263 16.56 -23.22 -52.75
N GLY A 264 16.48 -22.39 -51.70
CA GLY A 264 15.74 -21.12 -51.70
C GLY A 264 16.29 -20.14 -50.65
N GLU A 265 16.46 -18.88 -51.06
CA GLU A 265 17.29 -17.88 -50.36
C GLU A 265 16.60 -17.13 -49.20
N ASN A 266 17.43 -16.43 -48.41
CA ASN A 266 17.02 -15.40 -47.47
C ASN A 266 16.25 -14.27 -48.18
N ILE A 267 15.11 -13.82 -47.65
CA ILE A 267 14.45 -12.59 -48.10
C ILE A 267 14.25 -11.63 -46.92
N SER A 268 14.65 -10.37 -47.14
CA SER A 268 14.72 -9.32 -46.14
C SER A 268 13.38 -8.61 -45.89
N ILE A 269 13.30 -8.03 -44.68
CA ILE A 269 12.17 -7.23 -44.19
C ILE A 269 11.90 -6.02 -45.10
N LYS A 270 10.73 -5.99 -45.75
CA LYS A 270 10.02 -4.75 -46.14
C LYS A 270 8.51 -4.97 -46.15
N THR A 271 7.82 -4.42 -45.14
CA THR A 271 6.37 -4.16 -45.21
C THR A 271 6.08 -2.78 -44.64
N THR A 272 5.87 -1.83 -45.55
CA THR A 272 5.65 -0.41 -45.21
C THR A 272 4.21 -0.14 -44.79
N ALA A 273 4.07 0.65 -43.73
CA ALA A 273 2.88 1.33 -43.19
C ALA A 273 1.54 1.24 -43.95
N ALA A 274 0.48 0.81 -43.23
CA ALA A 274 -0.91 0.93 -43.67
C ALA A 274 -1.95 1.08 -42.52
N TYR A 275 -1.66 1.88 -41.47
CA TYR A 275 -2.61 2.16 -40.37
C TYR A 275 -2.55 3.62 -39.87
N SER A 276 -3.04 4.58 -40.66
CA SER A 276 -2.97 6.02 -40.28
C SER A 276 -4.19 6.88 -40.65
N LEU A 277 -5.37 6.28 -40.93
CA LEU A 277 -6.56 7.05 -41.41
C LEU A 277 -7.88 6.80 -40.66
N SER A 278 -7.92 5.94 -39.64
CA SER A 278 -9.17 5.63 -38.91
C SER A 278 -9.52 6.66 -37.82
N VAL A 279 -8.53 7.30 -37.20
CA VAL A 279 -8.73 8.05 -35.95
C VAL A 279 -9.49 9.38 -36.14
N ILE A 280 -9.21 10.11 -37.23
CA ILE A 280 -9.78 11.45 -37.46
C ILE A 280 -11.31 11.38 -37.69
N GLY A 281 -11.78 10.34 -38.40
CA GLY A 281 -13.21 10.13 -38.64
C GLY A 281 -14.01 9.90 -37.35
N ILE A 282 -13.43 9.18 -36.39
CA ILE A 282 -14.05 8.88 -35.10
C ILE A 282 -14.27 10.17 -34.29
N PHE A 283 -13.27 11.06 -34.21
CA PHE A 283 -13.43 12.36 -33.54
C PHE A 283 -14.50 13.24 -34.20
N GLY A 284 -14.60 13.23 -35.54
CA GLY A 284 -15.64 13.95 -36.28
C GLY A 284 -17.06 13.51 -35.88
N VAL A 285 -17.29 12.19 -35.79
CA VAL A 285 -18.59 11.63 -35.38
C VAL A 285 -18.95 12.03 -33.94
N PHE A 286 -18.01 11.94 -32.99
CA PHE A 286 -18.26 12.36 -31.61
C PHE A 286 -18.60 13.85 -31.48
N LEU A 287 -17.94 14.73 -32.24
CA LEU A 287 -18.24 16.17 -32.25
C LEU A 287 -19.63 16.49 -32.85
N PHE A 288 -20.03 15.78 -33.90
CA PHE A 288 -21.38 15.91 -34.47
C PHE A 288 -22.46 15.40 -33.51
N LEU A 289 -22.24 14.26 -32.86
CA LEU A 289 -23.17 13.72 -31.85
C LEU A 289 -23.28 14.63 -30.63
N TYR A 290 -22.18 15.21 -30.15
CA TYR A 290 -22.20 16.20 -29.06
C TYR A 290 -23.10 17.42 -29.39
N LYS A 291 -23.09 17.88 -30.65
CA LYS A 291 -23.91 19.01 -31.10
C LYS A 291 -25.41 18.66 -31.27
N LEU A 292 -25.74 17.39 -31.45
CA LEU A 292 -27.11 16.91 -31.71
C LEU A 292 -27.80 16.26 -30.50
N THR A 293 -27.07 16.01 -29.41
CA THR A 293 -27.59 15.35 -28.21
C THR A 293 -27.93 16.38 -27.13
N PRO A 294 -29.07 16.28 -26.39
CA PRO A 294 -29.45 17.25 -25.35
C PRO A 294 -28.54 17.27 -24.10
N PHE A 295 -27.39 16.60 -24.13
CA PHE A 295 -26.39 16.62 -23.05
C PHE A 295 -25.78 18.01 -22.83
N GLY A 296 -25.62 18.85 -23.86
CA GLY A 296 -25.02 20.19 -23.71
C GLY A 296 -25.83 21.12 -22.80
N SER A 297 -27.16 21.08 -22.89
CA SER A 297 -28.05 21.85 -22.00
C SER A 297 -28.14 21.23 -20.60
N TRP A 298 -28.05 19.91 -20.48
CA TRP A 298 -28.03 19.22 -19.19
C TRP A 298 -26.72 19.48 -18.41
N LEU A 299 -25.57 19.43 -19.07
CA LEU A 299 -24.26 19.78 -18.52
C LEU A 299 -24.22 21.24 -18.05
N LYS A 300 -24.72 22.18 -18.87
CA LYS A 300 -24.82 23.60 -18.50
C LYS A 300 -25.72 23.80 -17.27
N LYS A 301 -26.84 23.07 -17.18
CA LYS A 301 -27.75 23.11 -16.01
C LYS A 301 -27.08 22.52 -14.77
N TYR A 302 -26.30 21.45 -14.89
CA TYR A 302 -25.54 20.85 -13.79
C TYR A 302 -24.49 21.83 -13.22
N ILE A 303 -23.70 22.47 -14.09
CA ILE A 303 -22.68 23.45 -13.69
C ILE A 303 -23.31 24.67 -13.00
N LEU A 304 -24.41 25.24 -13.54
CA LEU A 304 -25.13 26.35 -12.91
C LEU A 304 -25.77 25.98 -11.56
N ASN A 305 -26.13 24.71 -11.35
CA ASN A 305 -26.69 24.27 -10.07
C ASN A 305 -25.61 24.11 -8.97
N ILE A 306 -24.34 23.95 -9.36
CA ILE A 306 -23.19 23.94 -8.44
C ILE A 306 -22.84 25.37 -8.00
N THR A 307 -22.92 26.37 -8.89
CA THR A 307 -22.58 27.77 -8.56
C THR A 307 -23.66 28.52 -7.78
N ASN A 308 -24.91 28.06 -7.81
CA ASN A 308 -26.06 28.84 -7.33
C ASN A 308 -26.58 28.45 -5.93
N LYS A 309 -25.79 27.78 -5.09
CA LYS A 309 -26.10 27.59 -3.66
C LYS A 309 -25.59 28.79 -2.85
N PRO A 310 -26.46 29.66 -2.28
CA PRO A 310 -26.01 30.80 -1.50
C PRO A 310 -25.49 30.34 -0.12
N ASN A 311 -24.38 30.92 0.32
CA ASN A 311 -23.76 30.61 1.61
C ASN A 311 -24.62 31.11 2.79
N ASN A 312 -25.36 30.22 3.44
CA ASN A 312 -26.17 30.53 4.62
C ASN A 312 -25.42 30.24 5.95
N ILE A 313 -24.08 30.32 5.93
CA ILE A 313 -23.19 29.86 7.02
C ILE A 313 -22.95 30.95 8.07
N GLU A 314 -22.90 32.22 7.65
CA GLU A 314 -22.55 33.35 8.52
C GLU A 314 -23.53 33.55 9.68
N HIS A 315 -24.84 33.37 9.44
CA HIS A 315 -25.87 33.52 10.46
C HIS A 315 -25.83 32.41 11.54
N LYS A 316 -25.32 31.22 11.19
CA LYS A 316 -25.19 30.10 12.14
C LYS A 316 -23.92 30.20 12.99
N ALA A 317 -22.82 30.69 12.40
CA ALA A 317 -21.59 30.94 13.14
C ALA A 317 -21.79 32.00 14.26
N LYS A 318 -22.56 33.05 13.99
CA LYS A 318 -22.76 34.15 14.93
C LYS A 318 -23.67 33.81 16.12
N HIS A 319 -24.63 32.90 15.94
CA HIS A 319 -25.47 32.41 17.04
C HIS A 319 -24.66 31.52 18.00
N ASN A 320 -23.88 30.58 17.46
CA ASN A 320 -23.09 29.64 18.25
C ASN A 320 -21.93 30.31 19.03
N LEU A 321 -21.37 31.41 18.51
CA LEU A 321 -20.33 32.18 19.22
C LEU A 321 -20.85 32.86 20.49
N LEU A 322 -22.14 33.21 20.54
CA LEU A 322 -22.75 33.88 21.69
C LEU A 322 -23.17 32.89 22.79
N GLU A 323 -23.36 31.62 22.42
CA GLU A 323 -23.78 30.53 23.31
C GLU A 323 -22.57 29.95 24.07
N ASN A 324 -21.41 29.87 23.41
CA ASN A 324 -20.16 29.37 23.98
C ASN A 324 -19.49 30.29 25.02
N GLU A 325 -19.98 31.51 25.24
CA GLU A 325 -19.44 32.43 26.26
C GLU A 325 -20.13 32.27 27.63
N LEU A 326 -21.08 31.31 27.77
CA LEU A 326 -21.86 31.06 28.99
C LEU A 326 -21.70 29.65 29.61
N GLU A 327 -21.09 28.68 28.93
CA GLU A 327 -20.77 27.36 29.51
C GLU A 327 -19.26 27.14 29.65
N ALA A 328 -18.66 27.91 30.56
CA ALA A 328 -17.33 27.65 31.09
C ALA A 328 -17.41 27.16 32.55
N ASP A 329 -18.18 26.08 32.80
CA ASP A 329 -18.04 25.25 34.00
C ASP A 329 -18.80 23.91 33.85
N ASN A 330 -18.05 22.82 33.67
CA ASN A 330 -18.16 21.51 34.37
C ASN A 330 -17.65 20.33 33.51
N ILE A 331 -16.51 19.78 33.90
CA ILE A 331 -15.99 18.50 33.39
C ILE A 331 -16.46 17.38 34.31
N SER A 332 -17.25 16.42 33.81
CA SER A 332 -17.19 15.03 34.28
C SER A 332 -17.86 14.05 33.30
N PHE A 333 -17.06 13.10 32.80
CA PHE A 333 -17.56 11.93 32.08
C PHE A 333 -17.84 10.83 33.13
N ILE A 334 -19.09 10.66 33.56
CA ILE A 334 -19.49 9.58 34.49
C ILE A 334 -20.80 8.93 34.00
N GLU A 335 -20.84 7.61 34.15
CA GLU A 335 -21.92 6.70 33.78
C GLU A 335 -23.29 7.12 34.35
N ARG A 336 -24.35 7.09 33.52
CA ARG A 336 -25.73 7.14 34.03
C ARG A 336 -26.27 5.74 34.30
N SER A 337 -26.19 5.32 35.55
CA SER A 337 -27.11 4.32 36.10
C SER A 337 -28.52 4.91 36.22
N HIS A 338 -29.54 4.11 35.91
CA HIS A 338 -30.93 4.54 35.93
C HIS A 338 -31.45 4.78 37.36
N TYR A 339 -32.15 5.89 37.58
CA TYR A 339 -33.02 6.09 38.74
C TYR A 339 -34.39 6.59 38.33
N ILE A 340 -35.43 5.94 38.86
CA ILE A 340 -36.84 6.29 38.73
C ILE A 340 -37.23 7.10 39.98
N SER A 341 -37.89 8.25 39.81
CA SER A 341 -38.43 9.04 40.92
C SER A 341 -39.92 8.79 41.11
N TYR A 342 -40.32 8.45 42.34
CA TYR A 342 -41.70 8.49 42.81
C TYR A 342 -42.00 9.88 43.40
N ASN A 343 -43.13 10.47 43.05
CA ASN A 343 -43.66 11.64 43.74
C ASN A 343 -44.64 11.20 44.85
N PRO A 344 -44.50 11.69 46.10
CA PRO A 344 -45.59 11.72 47.07
C PRO A 344 -46.56 12.88 46.78
N SER A 345 -47.74 12.81 47.40
CA SER A 345 -48.95 13.61 47.13
C SER A 345 -48.94 15.03 47.69
#